data_AF-A0AAC9NWG7-F1
#
_entry.id   AF-A0AAC9NWG7-F1
#
_cell.length_a   1.000
_cell.length_b   1.000
_cell.length_c   1.000
_cell.angle_alpha   90.00
_cell.angle_beta   90.00
_cell.angle_gamma   90.00
#
_symmetry.space_group_name_H-M   'P 1'
#
loop_
_entity.id
_entity.type
_entity.pdbx_description
1 polymer ?
#
loop_
_entity_poly.entity_id
_entity_poly.type
_entity_poly.pdbx_seq_one_letter_code
_entity_poly.pdbx_strand_id
1 'polypeptide(L)'
;MKKSILLLLFLSSLAASPFAALSAESGANDASVKKMIIVDRTGKPPFKRELVEVSEHDVAQFELLNASTECENRMSVDMRGKPPFKRSVECVPVVDVAQFEMTNESESSTNFSGHPPFKRR
;
A
#
# COMPACT_ATOMS: atom_id res chain seq x y z
N MET A 1 44.55 16.50 -33.98
CA MET A 1 44.87 16.45 -32.54
C MET A 1 44.08 17.53 -31.83
N LYS A 2 43.23 17.15 -30.86
CA LYS A 2 42.71 17.93 -29.71
C LYS A 2 41.49 17.18 -29.18
N LYS A 3 41.75 16.25 -28.27
CA LYS A 3 40.76 15.52 -27.47
C LYS A 3 40.54 16.29 -26.16
N SER A 4 39.33 16.13 -25.61
CA SER A 4 39.10 15.96 -24.17
C SER A 4 39.34 17.16 -23.24
N ILE A 5 38.35 18.03 -23.07
CA ILE A 5 38.21 18.88 -21.87
C ILE A 5 36.77 18.89 -21.30
N LEU A 6 35.76 18.40 -22.03
CA LEU A 6 34.35 18.57 -21.66
C LEU A 6 33.72 17.36 -20.90
N LEU A 7 34.53 16.60 -20.16
CA LEU A 7 34.06 15.39 -19.43
C LEU A 7 34.48 15.35 -17.95
N LEU A 8 34.99 16.45 -17.39
CA LEU A 8 35.49 16.50 -16.00
C LEU A 8 34.72 17.46 -15.07
N LEU A 9 33.52 17.91 -15.45
CA LEU A 9 32.70 18.83 -14.64
C LEU A 9 31.35 18.25 -14.19
N PHE A 10 31.04 17.00 -14.49
CA PHE A 10 29.76 16.36 -14.09
C PHE A 10 29.90 15.27 -13.00
N LEU A 11 31.05 15.17 -12.33
CA LEU A 11 31.36 14.07 -11.39
C LEU A 11 31.65 14.52 -9.94
N SER A 12 31.05 15.62 -9.46
CA SER A 12 31.37 16.16 -8.12
C SER A 12 30.18 16.53 -7.22
N SER A 13 28.97 16.04 -7.49
CA SER A 13 27.82 16.19 -6.57
C SER A 13 27.34 14.83 -6.06
N LEU A 14 28.24 14.08 -5.42
CA LEU A 14 27.93 12.92 -4.60
C LEU A 14 28.46 13.18 -3.19
N ALA A 15 27.54 13.49 -2.26
CA ALA A 15 27.63 13.29 -0.80
C ALA A 15 27.03 14.49 -0.03
N ALA A 16 25.76 14.37 0.34
CA ALA A 16 25.20 14.84 1.62
C ALA A 16 23.70 14.52 1.66
N SER A 17 23.34 13.25 1.79
CA SER A 17 22.03 12.88 2.32
C SER A 17 22.18 12.68 3.84
N PRO A 18 21.34 13.30 4.68
CA PRO A 18 21.28 12.90 6.08
C PRO A 18 20.71 11.49 6.12
N PHE A 19 21.53 10.57 6.61
CA PHE A 19 21.12 9.23 7.00
C PHE A 19 20.21 9.39 8.23
N ALA A 20 18.93 9.67 7.99
CA ALA A 20 17.92 9.55 9.02
C ALA A 20 17.79 8.06 9.33
N ALA A 21 18.40 7.64 10.44
CA ALA A 21 18.21 6.33 11.01
C ALA A 21 16.72 6.17 11.34
N LEU A 22 15.97 5.56 10.42
CA LEU A 22 14.66 5.03 10.72
C LEU A 22 14.91 3.92 11.74
N SER A 23 14.47 4.15 12.97
CA SER A 23 14.46 3.12 14.00
C SER A 23 13.57 1.99 13.47
N ALA A 24 14.20 0.88 13.12
CA ALA A 24 13.49 -0.37 12.93
C ALA A 24 12.90 -0.73 14.29
N GLU A 25 11.60 -0.50 14.45
CA GLU A 25 10.83 -1.23 15.44
C GLU A 25 10.90 -2.69 15.01
N SER A 26 11.79 -3.43 15.64
CA SER A 26 11.77 -4.88 15.57
C SER A 26 10.45 -5.31 16.18
N GLY A 27 9.44 -5.51 15.33
CA GLY A 27 8.31 -6.36 15.66
C GLY A 27 8.91 -7.68 16.11
N ALA A 28 8.95 -7.88 17.41
CA ALA A 28 9.37 -9.13 18.01
C ALA A 28 8.46 -10.19 17.37
N ASN A 29 9.04 -11.06 16.55
CA ASN A 29 8.36 -12.25 16.07
C ASN A 29 8.23 -13.19 17.27
N ASP A 30 7.31 -12.87 18.19
CA ASP A 30 6.82 -13.77 19.22
C ASP A 30 5.92 -14.81 18.56
N ALA A 31 6.49 -15.59 17.64
CA ALA A 31 5.86 -16.78 17.12
C ALA A 31 5.83 -17.81 18.26
N SER A 32 4.76 -17.81 19.06
CA SER A 32 4.51 -18.86 20.04
C SER A 32 4.33 -20.18 19.29
N VAL A 33 5.30 -21.08 19.44
CA VAL A 33 5.24 -22.42 18.84
C VAL A 33 4.45 -23.31 19.79
N LYS A 34 3.29 -23.81 19.32
CA LYS A 34 2.45 -24.73 20.10
C LYS A 34 2.54 -26.14 19.51
N LYS A 35 2.63 -27.12 20.41
CA LYS A 35 2.59 -28.55 20.05
C LYS A 35 1.13 -28.97 19.92
N MET A 36 0.71 -29.33 18.70
CA MET A 36 -0.61 -29.93 18.45
C MET A 36 -0.48 -31.43 18.23
N ILE A 37 -1.49 -32.20 18.65
CA ILE A 37 -1.59 -33.62 18.32
C ILE A 37 -2.46 -33.76 17.08
N ILE A 38 -1.87 -34.18 15.96
CA ILE A 38 -2.59 -34.52 14.73
C ILE A 38 -2.91 -36.01 14.77
N VAL A 39 -4.18 -36.35 14.57
CA VAL A 39 -4.65 -37.75 14.54
C VAL A 39 -4.86 -38.15 13.09
N ASP A 40 -4.11 -39.14 12.61
CA ASP A 40 -4.32 -39.74 11.30
C ASP A 40 -5.50 -40.71 11.38
N ARG A 41 -6.63 -40.32 10.78
CA ARG A 41 -7.90 -41.08 10.79
C ARG A 41 -7.98 -42.16 9.72
N THR A 42 -6.88 -42.46 9.03
CA THR A 42 -6.86 -43.53 8.04
C THR A 42 -6.85 -44.91 8.70
N GLY A 43 -7.59 -45.86 8.13
CA GLY A 43 -7.62 -47.27 8.57
C GLY A 43 -8.62 -47.59 9.70
N LYS A 44 -8.46 -48.77 10.30
CA LYS A 44 -9.26 -49.22 11.44
C LYS A 44 -8.63 -48.73 12.76
N PRO A 45 -9.43 -48.35 13.75
CA PRO A 45 -8.91 -47.91 15.05
C PRO A 45 -8.10 -49.02 15.74
N PRO A 46 -7.13 -48.68 16.60
CA PRO A 46 -6.79 -47.34 17.09
C PRO A 46 -5.90 -46.51 16.14
N PHE A 47 -6.18 -45.22 16.04
CA PHE A 47 -5.52 -44.28 15.11
C PHE A 47 -4.14 -43.84 15.58
N LYS A 48 -3.26 -43.57 14.60
CA LYS A 48 -1.93 -43.01 14.84
C LYS A 48 -2.03 -41.54 15.22
N ARG A 49 -1.15 -41.08 16.11
CA ARG A 49 -1.09 -39.71 16.60
C ARG A 49 0.33 -39.18 16.47
N GLU A 50 0.47 -37.97 15.94
CA GLU A 50 1.76 -37.29 15.76
C GLU A 50 1.73 -35.93 16.46
N LEU A 51 2.82 -35.59 17.15
CA LEU A 51 3.02 -34.28 17.76
C LEU A 51 3.69 -33.37 16.73
N VAL A 52 2.97 -32.35 16.28
CA VAL A 52 3.44 -31.38 15.29
C VAL A 52 3.56 -30.01 15.93
N GLU A 53 4.71 -29.39 15.76
CA GLU A 53 4.98 -28.01 16.17
C GLU A 53 4.43 -27.06 15.11
N VAL A 54 3.48 -26.20 15.49
CA VAL A 54 2.86 -25.21 14.60
C VAL A 54 3.06 -23.82 15.19
N SER A 55 3.47 -22.89 14.32
CA SER A 55 3.59 -21.48 14.65
C SER A 55 2.19 -20.86 14.75
N GLU A 56 1.91 -20.22 15.88
CA GLU A 56 0.74 -19.37 16.01
C GLU A 56 1.04 -18.04 15.31
N HIS A 57 0.14 -17.62 14.42
CA HIS A 57 0.19 -16.32 13.77
C HIS A 57 -1.05 -15.52 14.21
N ASP A 58 -0.85 -14.24 14.51
CA ASP A 58 -1.94 -13.34 14.85
C ASP A 58 -2.81 -13.07 13.62
N VAL A 59 -4.09 -13.40 13.71
CA VAL A 59 -5.06 -13.24 12.61
C VAL A 59 -5.25 -11.75 12.29
N ALA A 60 -5.15 -10.86 13.28
CA ALA A 60 -5.31 -9.42 13.08
C ALA A 60 -4.21 -8.82 12.19
N GLN A 61 -2.99 -9.36 12.26
CA GLN A 61 -1.88 -8.93 11.39
C GLN A 61 -2.08 -9.42 9.95
N PHE A 62 -2.77 -10.54 9.75
CA PHE A 62 -3.01 -11.11 8.44
C PHE A 62 -4.06 -10.32 7.63
N GLU A 63 -5.05 -9.73 8.31
CA GLU A 63 -6.05 -8.85 7.68
C GLU A 63 -5.41 -7.57 7.14
N LEU A 64 -4.42 -7.00 7.84
CA LEU A 64 -3.68 -5.81 7.41
C LEU A 64 -2.82 -6.07 6.17
N LEU A 65 -2.28 -7.29 6.01
CA LEU A 65 -1.47 -7.68 4.86
C LEU A 65 -2.33 -8.05 3.64
N ASN A 66 -3.53 -8.60 3.88
CA ASN A 66 -4.51 -8.92 2.83
C ASN A 66 -5.40 -7.73 2.42
N ALA A 67 -5.26 -6.59 3.08
CA ALA A 67 -5.75 -5.29 2.60
C ALA A 67 -5.02 -4.82 1.32
N SER A 68 -4.35 -5.73 0.60
CA SER A 68 -3.91 -5.53 -0.78
C SER A 68 -5.13 -5.27 -1.67
N THR A 69 -5.56 -4.00 -1.67
CA THR A 69 -6.43 -3.33 -2.64
C THR A 69 -7.49 -4.24 -3.25
N GLU A 70 -8.62 -4.38 -2.54
CA GLU A 70 -9.85 -4.82 -3.17
C GLU A 70 -10.05 -3.96 -4.44
N CYS A 71 -9.93 -4.60 -5.60
CA CYS A 71 -9.98 -3.91 -6.88
C CYS A 71 -11.27 -4.30 -7.60
N GLU A 72 -12.03 -3.30 -8.00
CA GLU A 72 -13.31 -3.48 -8.66
C GLU A 72 -13.12 -3.39 -10.18
N ASN A 73 -13.61 -4.38 -10.91
CA ASN A 73 -13.58 -4.37 -12.37
C ASN A 73 -14.55 -3.32 -12.91
N ARG A 74 -14.03 -2.24 -13.49
CA ARG A 74 -14.82 -1.20 -14.16
C ARG A 74 -14.61 -1.25 -15.66
N MET A 75 -15.71 -1.15 -16.41
CA MET A 75 -15.70 -1.08 -17.87
C MET A 75 -15.46 0.37 -18.30
N SER A 76 -14.33 0.62 -18.96
CA SER A 76 -14.03 1.89 -19.63
C SER A 76 -14.32 1.78 -21.14
N VAL A 77 -14.79 2.88 -21.74
CA VAL A 77 -15.10 2.95 -23.17
C VAL A 77 -14.25 4.05 -23.81
N ASP A 78 -13.45 3.70 -24.80
CA ASP A 78 -12.67 4.68 -25.58
C ASP A 78 -13.52 5.22 -26.74
N MET A 79 -13.97 6.47 -26.59
CA MET A 79 -14.90 7.15 -27.51
C MET A 79 -14.21 7.70 -28.78
N ARG A 80 -13.01 7.22 -29.12
CA ARG A 80 -12.27 7.64 -30.32
C ARG A 80 -12.72 6.88 -31.57
N GLY A 81 -12.89 7.60 -32.68
CA GLY A 81 -13.19 7.04 -34.00
C GLY A 81 -14.68 6.96 -34.34
N LYS A 82 -15.04 6.17 -35.34
CA LYS A 82 -16.44 5.91 -35.69
C LYS A 82 -16.98 4.75 -34.84
N PRO A 83 -18.26 4.80 -34.42
CA PRO A 83 -18.88 3.70 -33.68
C PRO A 83 -18.81 2.37 -34.46
N PRO A 84 -18.78 1.22 -33.77
CA PRO A 84 -18.84 1.04 -32.31
C PRO A 84 -17.49 1.23 -31.60
N PHE A 85 -17.54 1.79 -30.39
CA PHE A 85 -16.37 2.12 -29.58
C PHE A 85 -15.74 0.92 -28.90
N LYS A 86 -14.42 0.99 -28.69
CA LYS A 86 -13.66 -0.06 -27.98
C LYS A 86 -13.97 0.01 -26.49
N ARG A 87 -14.07 -1.16 -25.86
CA ARG A 87 -14.31 -1.32 -24.43
C ARG A 87 -13.16 -2.09 -23.80
N SER A 88 -12.73 -1.66 -22.61
CA SER A 88 -11.71 -2.32 -21.80
C SER A 88 -12.22 -2.49 -20.38
N VAL A 89 -11.81 -3.56 -19.72
CA VAL A 89 -12.06 -3.77 -18.29
C VAL A 89 -10.77 -3.47 -17.55
N GLU A 90 -10.85 -2.59 -16.56
CA GLU A 90 -9.72 -2.16 -15.73
C GLU A 90 -10.03 -2.42 -14.26
N CYS A 91 -9.04 -2.88 -13.49
CA CYS A 91 -9.19 -3.02 -12.04
C CYS A 91 -8.90 -1.67 -11.39
N VAL A 92 -9.93 -1.04 -10.83
CA VAL A 92 -9.81 0.24 -10.12
C VAL A 92 -9.77 -0.07 -8.62
N PRO A 93 -8.79 0.45 -7.86
CA PRO A 93 -8.73 0.21 -6.42
C PRO A 93 -9.92 0.87 -5.72
N VAL A 94 -10.58 0.13 -4.84
CA VAL A 94 -11.61 0.65 -3.95
C VAL A 94 -10.92 1.29 -2.75
N VAL A 95 -11.24 2.54 -2.46
CA VAL A 95 -10.69 3.27 -1.30
C VAL A 95 -11.84 3.82 -0.48
N ASP A 96 -11.77 3.62 0.84
CA ASP A 96 -12.77 4.10 1.78
C ASP A 96 -12.71 5.62 1.94
N VAL A 97 -13.79 6.30 1.54
CA VAL A 97 -13.89 7.78 1.59
C VAL A 97 -13.78 8.31 3.03
N ALA A 98 -14.24 7.53 4.02
CA ALA A 98 -14.20 7.92 5.44
C ALA A 98 -12.77 8.11 5.98
N GLN A 99 -11.77 7.46 5.39
CA GLN A 99 -10.37 7.64 5.81
C GLN A 99 -9.79 9.01 5.40
N PHE A 100 -10.29 9.60 4.30
CA PHE A 100 -9.78 10.88 3.80
C PHE A 100 -10.30 12.09 4.57
N GLU A 101 -11.43 11.97 5.27
CA GLU A 101 -12.01 13.08 6.03
C GLU A 101 -11.12 13.49 7.21
N MET A 102 -10.41 12.53 7.84
CA MET A 102 -9.54 12.79 8.98
C MET A 102 -8.26 13.57 8.61
N THR A 103 -7.82 13.53 7.35
CA THR A 103 -6.56 14.15 6.91
C THR A 103 -6.68 15.61 6.46
N ASN A 104 -7.90 16.12 6.23
CA ASN A 104 -8.10 17.44 5.61
C ASN A 104 -8.39 18.59 6.60
N GLU A 105 -8.47 18.33 7.91
CA GLU A 105 -8.82 19.35 8.90
C GLU A 105 -7.67 20.35 9.20
N SER A 106 -6.44 20.12 8.73
CA SER A 106 -5.29 20.95 9.12
C SER A 106 -5.00 22.17 8.24
N GLU A 107 -5.58 22.30 7.04
CA GLU A 107 -5.15 23.37 6.12
C GLU A 107 -6.28 23.90 5.20
N SER A 108 -7.10 24.85 5.67
CA SER A 108 -7.75 25.82 4.76
C SER A 108 -8.37 27.04 5.46
N SER A 109 -7.57 27.83 6.20
CA SER A 109 -7.96 29.23 6.41
C SER A 109 -7.72 30.01 5.11
N THR A 110 -8.74 30.13 4.26
CA THR A 110 -8.64 31.01 3.08
C THR A 110 -8.63 32.46 3.56
N ASN A 111 -7.48 33.13 3.44
CA ASN A 111 -7.35 34.56 3.72
C ASN A 111 -8.02 35.35 2.58
N PHE A 112 -9.35 35.46 2.62
CA PHE A 112 -10.11 36.28 1.69
C PHE A 112 -9.99 37.76 2.05
N SER A 113 -9.05 38.46 1.42
CA SER A 113 -8.94 39.92 1.48
C SER A 113 -9.46 40.55 0.18
N GLY A 114 -10.78 40.65 0.05
CA GLY A 114 -11.45 41.31 -1.07
C GLY A 114 -12.59 42.19 -0.59
N HIS A 115 -12.72 43.38 -1.16
CA HIS A 115 -13.91 44.21 -0.93
C HIS A 115 -15.11 43.51 -1.60
N PRO A 116 -16.22 43.28 -0.88
CA PRO A 116 -17.34 42.51 -1.41
C PRO A 116 -17.91 43.21 -2.65
N PRO A 117 -18.30 42.44 -3.69
CA PRO A 117 -18.61 42.98 -5.02
C PRO A 117 -19.88 43.84 -5.09
N PHE A 118 -20.62 44.02 -3.99
CA PHE A 118 -21.84 44.81 -3.95
C PHE A 118 -21.71 45.93 -2.93
N LYS A 119 -22.04 47.15 -3.38
CA LYS A 119 -22.24 48.30 -2.50
C LYS A 119 -23.41 47.97 -1.57
N ARG A 120 -23.13 47.69 -0.29
CA ARG A 120 -24.14 47.78 0.75
C ARG A 120 -24.43 49.28 0.92
N ARG A 121 -25.71 49.62 0.72
CA ARG A 121 -26.32 50.96 0.59
C ARG A 121 -25.58 52.12 1.25
#